data_AF-A0A9D8GZK6-F1
#
_entry.id   AF-A0A9D8GZK6-F1
#
_cell.length_a   1.000
_cell.length_b   1.000
_cell.length_c   1.000
_cell.angle_alpha   90.00
_cell.angle_beta   90.00
_cell.angle_gamma   90.00
#
_symmetry.space_group_name_H-M   'P 1'
#
loop_
_entity.id
_entity.type
_entity.pdbx_description
1 polymer ?
#
loop_
_entity_poly.entity_id
_entity_poly.type
_entity_poly.pdbx_seq_one_letter_code
_entity_poly.pdbx_strand_id
1 'polypeptide(L)' 'MRSFARATSPARSATWCWRCAWAHRARLHFHAALILEAIGDTTGARAELETALAINPWFTFYDRAAIDALAARLTP' A
#
# COMPACT_ATOMS: atom_id res chain seq x y z
N MET A 1 9.26 48.45 11.86
CA MET A 1 7.83 48.09 12.08
C MET A 1 7.38 47.21 10.93
N ARG A 2 6.83 46.02 11.23
CA ARG A 2 6.34 45.04 10.26
C ARG A 2 5.02 45.53 9.66
N SER A 3 4.83 45.40 8.34
CA SER A 3 3.47 45.41 7.77
C SER A 3 3.37 44.37 6.66
N PHE A 4 2.35 43.52 6.81
CA PHE A 4 1.97 42.37 6.01
C PHE A 4 1.20 42.83 4.77
N ALA A 5 1.47 42.26 3.59
CA ALA A 5 0.52 42.24 2.49
C ALA A 5 0.46 40.84 1.87
N ARG A 6 -0.75 40.27 1.87
CA ARG A 6 -1.12 38.88 1.61
C ARG A 6 -0.77 38.41 0.19
N ALA A 7 0.01 37.34 0.10
CA ALA A 7 -0.06 36.43 -1.03
C ALA A 7 -1.23 35.46 -0.79
N THR A 8 -2.27 35.54 -1.61
CA THR A 8 -3.37 34.58 -1.67
C THR A 8 -2.87 33.29 -2.31
N SER A 9 -2.66 32.27 -1.49
CA SER A 9 -2.45 30.89 -1.94
C SER A 9 -3.28 29.99 -1.01
N PRO A 10 -4.42 29.45 -1.45
CA PRO A 10 -5.18 28.52 -0.64
C PRO A 10 -4.55 27.12 -0.73
N ALA A 11 -4.73 26.34 0.34
CA ALA A 11 -4.34 24.93 0.49
C ALA A 11 -2.88 24.65 0.90
N ARG A 12 -2.49 25.14 2.08
CA ARG A 12 -1.48 24.50 2.94
C ARG A 12 -2.19 23.70 4.05
N SER A 13 -2.63 22.48 3.76
CA SER A 13 -3.01 21.51 4.82
C SER A 13 -3.22 20.09 4.27
N ALA A 14 -2.18 19.50 3.69
CA ALA A 14 -2.14 18.05 3.49
C ALA A 14 -0.67 17.60 3.36
N THR A 15 0.10 17.77 4.42
CA THR A 15 1.38 17.08 4.60
C THR A 15 1.14 15.60 4.89
N TRP A 16 0.50 14.89 3.96
CA TRP A 16 0.66 13.45 3.88
C TRP A 16 1.81 13.23 2.90
N CYS A 17 2.97 12.85 3.43
CA CYS A 17 4.12 12.54 2.60
C CYS A 17 3.67 11.47 1.59
N TRP A 18 3.71 11.78 0.29
CA TRP A 18 3.25 10.88 -0.76
C TRP A 18 3.90 9.50 -0.61
N ARG A 19 5.14 9.43 -0.13
CA ARG A 19 5.86 8.19 0.16
C ARG A 19 5.28 7.34 1.32
N CYS A 20 4.62 7.94 2.31
CA CYS A 20 3.94 7.21 3.40
C CYS A 20 2.57 6.67 2.97
N ALA A 21 1.86 7.41 2.11
CA ALA A 21 0.59 6.94 1.54
C ALA A 21 0.79 5.70 0.66
N TRP A 22 1.96 5.55 0.03
CA TRP A 22 2.29 4.42 -0.83
C TRP A 22 2.52 3.12 -0.03
N ALA A 23 3.19 3.20 1.12
CA ALA A 23 3.43 2.03 1.98
C ALA A 23 2.13 1.48 2.59
N HIS A 24 1.23 2.36 3.02
CA HIS A 24 -0.05 1.93 3.60
C HIS A 24 -0.97 1.29 2.54
N ARG A 25 -0.93 1.80 1.31
CA ARG A 25 -1.71 1.26 0.18
C ARG A 25 -1.25 -0.15 -0.20
N ALA A 26 0.06 -0.39 -0.29
CA ALA A 26 0.59 -1.73 -0.54
C ALA A 26 0.11 -2.75 0.51
N ARG A 27 0.18 -2.39 1.80
CA ARG A 27 -0.25 -3.27 2.90
C ARG A 27 -1.75 -3.57 2.86
N LEU A 28 -2.58 -2.61 2.43
CA LEU A 28 -4.01 -2.84 2.24
C LEU A 28 -4.27 -3.93 1.17
N HIS A 29 -3.61 -3.81 0.01
CA HIS A 29 -3.72 -4.82 -1.06
C HIS A 29 -3.21 -6.19 -0.58
N PHE A 30 -2.15 -6.24 0.23
CA PHE A 30 -1.69 -7.50 0.83
C PHE A 30 -2.73 -8.14 1.77
N HIS A 31 -3.36 -7.36 2.66
CA HIS A 31 -4.42 -7.91 3.52
C HIS A 31 -5.66 -8.32 2.73
N ALA A 32 -6.01 -7.60 1.66
CA ALA A 32 -7.07 -8.02 0.75
C ALA A 32 -6.76 -9.39 0.12
N ALA A 33 -5.51 -9.61 -0.32
CA ALA A 33 -5.08 -10.91 -0.84
C ALA A 33 -5.25 -12.05 0.17
N LEU A 34 -4.91 -11.82 1.45
CA LEU A 34 -5.10 -12.81 2.52
C LEU A 34 -6.58 -13.13 2.75
N ILE A 35 -7.45 -12.11 2.73
CA ILE A 35 -8.89 -12.31 2.92
C ILE A 35 -9.49 -13.07 1.74
N LEU A 36 -9.10 -12.72 0.51
CA LEU A 36 -9.55 -13.38 -0.71
C LEU A 36 -9.12 -14.85 -0.76
N GLU A 37 -7.90 -15.15 -0.34
CA GLU A 37 -7.43 -16.54 -0.22
C GLU A 37 -8.22 -17.32 0.84
N ALA A 38 -8.52 -16.70 1.99
CA ALA A 38 -9.30 -17.33 3.05
C ALA A 38 -10.76 -17.62 2.65
N ILE A 39 -11.35 -16.84 1.76
CA ILE A 39 -12.70 -17.11 1.20
C ILE A 39 -12.66 -18.07 0.00
N GLY A 40 -11.48 -18.52 -0.43
CA GLY A 40 -11.28 -19.44 -1.54
C GLY A 40 -11.16 -18.80 -2.92
N ASP A 41 -11.18 -17.46 -3.02
CA ASP A 41 -10.93 -16.74 -4.27
C ASP A 41 -9.42 -16.56 -4.48
N THR A 42 -8.80 -17.61 -4.99
CA THR A 42 -7.36 -17.63 -5.31
C THR A 42 -7.00 -16.74 -6.49
N THR A 43 -7.94 -16.43 -7.38
CA THR A 43 -7.69 -15.57 -8.56
C THR A 43 -7.64 -14.11 -8.13
N GLY A 44 -8.63 -13.67 -7.34
CA GLY A 44 -8.65 -12.34 -6.74
C GLY A 44 -7.47 -12.13 -5.78
N ALA A 45 -7.15 -13.15 -4.96
CA ALA A 45 -6.02 -13.09 -4.06
C ALA A 45 -4.69 -12.83 -4.79
N ARG A 46 -4.49 -13.49 -5.94
CA ARG A 46 -3.28 -13.30 -6.75
C ARG A 46 -3.18 -11.88 -7.30
N ALA A 47 -4.27 -11.34 -7.84
CA ALA A 47 -4.29 -10.00 -8.41
C ALA A 47 -3.99 -8.91 -7.36
N GLU A 48 -4.54 -9.05 -6.16
CA GLU A 48 -4.27 -8.13 -5.04
C GLU A 48 -2.82 -8.25 -4.54
N LEU A 49 -2.26 -9.46 -4.50
CA LEU A 49 -0.87 -9.69 -4.11
C LEU A 49 0.10 -9.07 -5.13
N GLU A 50 -0.16 -9.23 -6.43
CA GLU A 50 0.62 -8.61 -7.50
C GLU A 50 0.59 -7.08 -7.41
N THR A 51 -0.58 -6.51 -7.12
CA THR A 51 -0.74 -5.07 -6.92
C THR A 51 0.05 -4.58 -5.70
N ALA A 52 0.01 -5.32 -4.60
CA ALA A 52 0.79 -5.00 -3.40
C ALA A 52 2.30 -4.95 -3.70
N LEU A 53 2.81 -5.94 -4.43
CA LEU A 53 4.22 -6.02 -4.85
C LEU A 53 4.61 -4.94 -5.85
N ALA A 54 3.72 -4.56 -6.76
CA ALA A 54 3.96 -3.47 -7.71
C ALA A 54 4.08 -2.11 -7.00
N ILE A 55 3.27 -1.87 -5.96
CA ILE A 55 3.29 -0.61 -5.20
C ILE A 55 4.50 -0.56 -4.27
N ASN A 56 4.82 -1.67 -3.60
CA ASN A 56 6.00 -1.77 -2.75
C ASN A 56 6.75 -3.08 -3.01
N PRO A 57 7.72 -3.07 -3.92
CA PRO A 57 8.56 -4.24 -4.17
C PRO A 57 9.43 -4.59 -2.95
N TRP A 58 9.64 -3.62 -2.05
CA TRP A 58 10.45 -3.74 -0.84
C TRP A 58 9.53 -3.73 0.38
N PHE A 59 8.54 -4.63 0.38
CA PHE A 59 7.78 -4.89 1.58
C PHE A 59 8.75 -4.99 2.77
N THR A 60 8.44 -4.20 3.81
CA THR A 60 9.28 -4.11 4.99
C THR A 60 9.65 -5.51 5.44
N PHE A 61 10.93 -5.71 5.80
CA PHE A 61 11.54 -7.00 6.16
C PHE A 61 10.64 -7.98 6.93
N TYR A 62 9.73 -7.46 7.76
CA TYR A 62 8.73 -8.19 8.54
C TYR A 62 7.68 -8.95 7.73
N ASP A 63 7.17 -8.37 6.64
CA ASP A 63 6.03 -8.93 5.88
C ASP A 63 6.50 -9.88 4.76
N ARG A 64 7.81 -9.93 4.48
CA ARG A 64 8.37 -10.67 3.33
C ARG A 64 8.09 -12.17 3.42
N ALA A 65 8.30 -12.78 4.58
CA ALA A 65 8.05 -14.20 4.78
C ALA A 65 6.56 -14.57 4.58
N ALA A 66 5.65 -13.68 4.98
CA ALA A 66 4.21 -13.90 4.82
C ALA A 66 3.78 -13.77 3.35
N ILE A 67 4.39 -12.84 2.60
CA ILE A 67 4.19 -12.71 1.16
C ILE A 67 4.69 -13.96 0.43
N ASP A 68 5.90 -14.44 0.73
CA ASP A 68 6.46 -15.61 0.08
C ASP A 68 5.60 -16.87 0.35
N ALA A 69 5.11 -17.03 1.59
CA ALA A 69 4.20 -18.12 1.96
C ALA A 69 2.83 -18.02 1.27
N LEU A 70 2.27 -16.82 1.12
CA LEU A 70 1.04 -16.62 0.37
C LEU A 70 1.25 -16.86 -1.13
N ALA A 71 2.34 -16.36 -1.70
CA ALA A 71 2.70 -16.58 -3.10
C ALA A 71 2.82 -18.07 -3.41
N ALA A 72 3.49 -18.85 -2.55
CA ALA A 72 3.64 -20.30 -2.71
C ALA A 72 2.29 -21.05 -2.71
N ARG A 73 1.30 -20.58 -1.94
CA ARG A 73 -0.06 -21.15 -1.92
C ARG A 73 -0.89 -20.77 -3.15
N LEU A 74 -0.62 -19.60 -3.72
CA LEU A 74 -1.34 -19.07 -4.88
C LEU A 74 -0.70 -19.45 -6.21
N THR A 75 0.52 -19.99 -6.23
CA THR A 75 1.11 -20.65 -7.40
C THR A 75 0.48 -22.04 -7.59
N PRO A 76 0.02 -22.38 -8.81
CA PRO A 76 -0.53 -23.71 -9.12
C PRO A 76 0.53 -24.82 -9.04
#